data_AF-A0A399T7X4-F1
#
_entry.id   AF-A0A399T7X4-F1
#
_cell.length_a   1.000
_cell.length_b   1.000
_cell.length_c   1.000
_cell.angle_alpha   90.00
_cell.angle_beta   90.00
_cell.angle_gamma   90.00
#
_symmetry.space_group_name_H-M   'P 1'
#
loop_
_entity.id
_entity.type
_entity.pdbx_description
1 polymer ?
#
loop_
_entity_poly.entity_id
_entity_poly.type
_entity_poly.pdbx_seq_one_letter_code
_entity_poly.pdbx_strand_id
1 'polypeptide(L)'
;MSERNTVIRSMHDLGLAAWFGGSLMGAVGLNGAAAAAKQPQERVRLSSIGWAKWAPVQLAALGAHAVGGLGLIYANKGRLAAQGEARGNTNVKAVLTIVAAGTTLYSALVGGRMAKHADEAPKGTTEPGAAVSDELASAQKQQKVLQWAIPALTAVLVVLAAQQGEQQRPVAGWIDRFTS
;
A
#
# COMPACT_ATOMS: atom_id res chain seq x y z
N MET A 1 -25.51 20.38 -10.45
CA MET A 1 -24.63 20.82 -9.34
C MET A 1 -23.41 19.92 -9.34
N SER A 2 -22.19 20.47 -9.34
CA SER A 2 -21.00 19.62 -9.20
C SER A 2 -21.00 19.03 -7.79
N GLU A 3 -21.35 17.76 -7.64
CA GLU A 3 -21.27 17.09 -6.34
C GLU A 3 -19.81 17.10 -5.87
N ARG A 4 -19.55 17.79 -4.76
CA ARG A 4 -18.25 17.76 -4.11
C ARG A 4 -18.10 16.42 -3.41
N ASN A 5 -17.38 15.50 -4.05
CA ASN A 5 -17.05 14.18 -3.51
C ASN A 5 -15.89 14.23 -2.49
N THR A 6 -15.84 15.25 -1.63
CA THR A 6 -14.71 15.49 -0.72
C THR A 6 -14.51 14.31 0.22
N VAL A 7 -15.56 13.80 0.84
CA VAL A 7 -15.47 12.66 1.76
C VAL A 7 -14.95 11.41 1.04
N ILE A 8 -15.54 11.06 -0.10
CA ILE A 8 -15.15 9.90 -0.90
C ILE A 8 -13.70 10.00 -1.39
N ARG A 9 -13.28 11.21 -1.81
CA ARG A 9 -11.89 11.47 -2.20
C ARG A 9 -10.94 11.35 -1.02
N SER A 10 -11.29 11.92 0.14
CA SER A 10 -10.49 11.77 1.36
C SER A 10 -10.34 10.31 1.78
N MET A 11 -11.39 9.49 1.67
CA MET A 11 -11.29 8.05 1.95
C MET A 11 -10.31 7.36 0.99
N HIS A 12 -10.40 7.67 -0.31
CA HIS A 12 -9.48 7.14 -1.32
C HIS A 12 -8.03 7.53 -1.02
N ASP A 13 -7.78 8.82 -0.76
CA ASP A 13 -6.43 9.38 -0.66
C ASP A 13 -5.77 9.07 0.69
N LEU A 14 -6.50 9.19 1.82
CA LEU A 14 -5.99 8.84 3.14
C LEU A 14 -5.76 7.33 3.27
N GLY A 15 -6.64 6.51 2.69
CA GLY A 15 -6.44 5.05 2.65
C GLY A 15 -5.17 4.67 1.90
N LEU A 16 -4.93 5.29 0.74
CA LEU A 16 -3.71 5.04 -0.03
C LEU A 16 -2.45 5.57 0.68
N ALA A 17 -2.53 6.76 1.27
CA ALA A 17 -1.42 7.36 2.01
C ALA A 17 -1.02 6.52 3.22
N ALA A 18 -1.99 6.03 4.00
CA ALA A 18 -1.72 5.16 5.13
C ALA A 18 -1.13 3.81 4.68
N TRP A 19 -1.58 3.25 3.56
CA TRP A 19 -1.03 2.00 3.03
C TRP A 19 0.42 2.17 2.53
N PHE A 20 0.69 3.21 1.75
CA PHE A 20 2.04 3.54 1.31
C PHE A 20 2.97 3.85 2.50
N GLY A 21 2.58 4.81 3.33
CA GLY A 21 3.39 5.27 4.46
C GLY A 21 3.63 4.17 5.50
N GLY A 22 2.60 3.40 5.83
CA GLY A 22 2.69 2.29 6.77
C GLY A 22 3.59 1.17 6.27
N SER A 23 3.49 0.79 4.99
CA SER A 23 4.36 -0.23 4.41
C SER A 23 5.82 0.21 4.34
N LEU A 24 6.08 1.46 3.94
CA LEU A 24 7.43 2.04 3.89
C LEU A 24 8.04 2.17 5.29
N MET A 25 7.29 2.72 6.26
CA MET A 25 7.74 2.81 7.65
C MET A 25 7.96 1.43 8.26
N GLY A 26 7.13 0.45 7.89
CA GLY A 26 7.28 -0.95 8.28
C GLY A 26 8.61 -1.56 7.80
N ALA A 27 8.94 -1.37 6.53
CA ALA A 27 10.19 -1.87 5.93
C ALA A 27 11.44 -1.15 6.48
N VAL A 28 11.38 0.17 6.61
CA VAL A 28 12.55 0.99 7.00
C VAL A 28 12.70 1.04 8.52
N GLY A 29 11.70 1.59 9.20
CA GLY A 29 11.80 1.91 10.62
C GLY A 29 11.52 0.69 11.50
N LEU A 30 10.38 0.01 11.32
CA LEU A 30 10.02 -1.12 12.18
C LEU A 30 10.97 -2.30 12.00
N ASN A 31 11.15 -2.79 10.77
CA ASN A 31 12.02 -3.93 10.48
C ASN A 31 13.49 -3.60 10.73
N GLY A 32 13.92 -2.36 10.44
CA GLY A 32 15.27 -1.89 10.73
C GLY A 32 15.56 -1.82 12.22
N ALA A 33 14.67 -1.22 13.02
CA ALA A 33 14.82 -1.15 14.48
C ALA A 33 14.79 -2.54 15.13
N ALA A 34 13.87 -3.40 14.70
CA ALA A 34 13.80 -4.77 15.21
C ALA A 34 15.07 -5.58 14.88
N ALA A 35 15.68 -5.37 13.71
CA ALA A 35 16.94 -6.04 13.35
C ALA A 35 18.12 -5.64 14.26
N ALA A 36 18.08 -4.45 14.87
CA ALA A 36 19.10 -3.98 15.81
C ALA A 36 18.97 -4.59 17.22
N ALA A 37 18.00 -5.46 17.47
CA ALA A 37 17.87 -6.13 18.76
C ALA A 37 19.14 -6.92 19.12
N LYS A 38 19.56 -6.80 20.39
CA LYS A 38 20.77 -7.45 20.93
C LYS A 38 20.61 -8.98 20.95
N GLN A 39 19.45 -9.46 21.38
CA GLN A 39 19.11 -10.88 21.33
C GLN A 39 18.54 -11.18 19.93
N PRO A 40 19.13 -12.11 19.16
CA PRO A 40 18.67 -12.43 17.81
C PRO A 40 17.20 -12.87 17.74
N GLN A 41 16.72 -13.60 18.74
CA GLN A 41 15.34 -14.09 18.86
C GLN A 41 14.31 -12.95 18.92
N GLU A 42 14.71 -11.80 19.46
CA GLU A 42 13.84 -10.62 19.54
C GLU A 42 13.57 -9.99 18.17
N ARG A 43 14.41 -10.24 17.15
CA ARG A 43 14.32 -9.52 15.87
C ARG A 43 13.02 -9.82 15.13
N VAL A 44 12.73 -11.10 14.90
CA VAL A 44 11.47 -11.52 14.26
C VAL A 44 10.29 -11.28 15.20
N ARG A 45 10.44 -11.59 16.49
CA ARG A 45 9.38 -11.37 17.49
C ARG A 45 8.89 -9.92 17.53
N LEU A 46 9.80 -8.94 17.66
CA LEU A 46 9.46 -7.52 17.74
C LEU A 46 8.87 -7.00 16.43
N SER A 47 9.41 -7.42 15.28
CA SER A 47 8.84 -7.10 13.97
C SER A 47 7.41 -7.64 13.85
N SER A 48 7.18 -8.91 14.17
CA SER A 48 5.85 -9.53 14.13
C SER A 48 4.84 -8.83 15.06
N ILE A 49 5.26 -8.45 16.27
CA ILE A 49 4.40 -7.67 17.19
C ILE A 49 4.03 -6.31 16.60
N GLY A 50 5.00 -5.60 16.01
CA GLY A 50 4.76 -4.31 15.37
C GLY A 50 3.78 -4.42 14.20
N TRP A 51 3.97 -5.39 13.32
CA TRP A 51 3.07 -5.65 12.21
C TRP A 51 1.67 -6.09 12.66
N ALA A 52 1.56 -6.90 13.72
CA ALA A 52 0.28 -7.28 14.29
C ALA A 52 -0.50 -6.06 14.82
N LYS A 53 0.20 -5.09 15.43
CA LYS A 53 -0.42 -3.82 15.87
C LYS A 53 -0.83 -2.93 14.69
N TRP A 54 -0.08 -2.97 13.58
CA TRP A 54 -0.41 -2.21 12.38
C TRP A 54 -1.55 -2.83 11.56
N ALA A 55 -1.75 -4.15 11.61
CA ALA A 55 -2.69 -4.87 10.74
C ALA A 55 -4.13 -4.31 10.74
N PRO A 56 -4.75 -3.94 11.89
CA PRO A 56 -6.08 -3.32 11.88
C PRO A 56 -6.11 -1.98 11.14
N VAL A 57 -5.08 -1.15 11.30
CA VAL A 57 -4.94 0.13 10.59
C VAL A 57 -4.75 -0.10 9.10
N GLN A 58 -3.96 -1.11 8.73
CA GLN A 58 -3.76 -1.51 7.34
C GLN A 58 -5.08 -1.95 6.68
N LEU A 59 -5.88 -2.77 7.37
CA LEU A 59 -7.19 -3.21 6.87
C LEU A 59 -8.15 -2.03 6.70
N ALA A 60 -8.21 -1.13 7.67
CA ALA A 60 -9.01 0.08 7.57
C ALA A 60 -8.58 0.97 6.39
N ALA A 61 -7.27 1.11 6.17
CA ALA A 61 -6.70 1.86 5.05
C ALA A 61 -7.07 1.26 3.68
N LEU A 62 -6.94 -0.06 3.52
CA LEU A 62 -7.37 -0.76 2.29
C LEU A 62 -8.88 -0.60 2.06
N GLY A 63 -9.69 -0.75 3.12
CA GLY A 63 -11.14 -0.58 3.05
C GLY A 63 -11.55 0.83 2.64
N ALA A 64 -10.98 1.85 3.30
CA ALA A 64 -11.22 3.25 2.95
C ALA A 64 -10.80 3.57 1.51
N HIS A 65 -9.64 3.06 1.07
CA HIS A 65 -9.17 3.24 -0.29
C HIS A 65 -10.13 2.60 -1.31
N ALA A 66 -10.60 1.38 -1.05
CA ALA A 66 -11.52 0.66 -1.93
C ALA A 66 -12.88 1.36 -2.03
N VAL A 67 -13.49 1.74 -0.90
CA VAL A 67 -14.77 2.46 -0.88
C VAL A 67 -14.63 3.81 -1.59
N GLY A 68 -13.56 4.56 -1.31
CA GLY A 68 -13.27 5.82 -1.99
C GLY A 68 -13.10 5.63 -3.50
N GLY A 69 -12.35 4.61 -3.93
CA GLY A 69 -12.12 4.29 -5.34
C GLY A 69 -13.40 3.94 -6.10
N LEU A 70 -14.23 3.05 -5.55
CA LEU A 70 -15.52 2.69 -6.15
C LEU A 70 -16.47 3.89 -6.21
N GLY A 71 -16.52 4.71 -5.15
CA GLY A 71 -17.30 5.94 -5.12
C GLY A 71 -16.86 6.95 -6.19
N LEU A 72 -15.54 7.12 -6.39
CA LEU A 72 -15.00 7.98 -7.44
C LEU A 72 -15.32 7.44 -8.85
N ILE A 73 -15.26 6.13 -9.07
CA ILE A 73 -15.64 5.51 -10.35
C ILE A 73 -17.12 5.78 -10.63
N TYR A 74 -17.99 5.56 -9.64
CA TYR A 74 -19.43 5.79 -9.77
C TYR A 74 -19.76 7.26 -10.07
N ALA A 75 -19.17 8.20 -9.32
CA ALA A 75 -19.36 9.63 -9.52
C ALA A 75 -18.85 10.13 -10.88
N ASN A 76 -17.85 9.46 -11.47
CA ASN A 76 -17.25 9.85 -12.75
C ASN A 76 -17.73 9.01 -13.96
N LYS A 77 -18.79 8.20 -13.81
CA LYS A 77 -19.25 7.25 -14.84
C LYS A 77 -19.46 7.87 -16.22
N GLY A 78 -20.04 9.07 -16.30
CA GLY A 78 -20.28 9.78 -17.57
C GLY A 78 -18.98 10.18 -18.27
N ARG A 79 -17.98 10.67 -17.52
CA ARG A 79 -16.66 11.03 -18.05
C ARG A 79 -15.90 9.80 -18.54
N LEU A 80 -15.94 8.70 -17.80
CA LEU A 80 -15.29 7.44 -18.18
C LEU A 80 -15.92 6.81 -19.44
N ALA A 81 -17.22 7.00 -19.63
CA ALA A 81 -17.90 6.61 -20.86
C ALA A 81 -17.43 7.46 -22.06
N ALA A 82 -17.31 8.77 -21.88
CA ALA A 82 -16.97 9.72 -22.94
C ALA A 82 -15.47 9.78 -23.30
N GLN A 83 -14.55 9.44 -22.37
CA GLN A 83 -13.11 9.62 -22.55
C GLN A 83 -12.35 8.28 -22.47
N GLY A 84 -11.82 7.81 -23.60
CA GLY A 84 -11.08 6.54 -23.68
C GLY A 84 -9.81 6.51 -22.80
N GLU A 85 -9.04 7.60 -22.79
CA GLU A 85 -7.84 7.73 -21.95
C GLU A 85 -8.15 7.61 -20.45
N ALA A 86 -9.20 8.30 -20.00
CA ALA A 86 -9.65 8.25 -18.61
C ALA A 86 -10.05 6.84 -18.18
N ARG A 87 -10.67 6.09 -19.08
CA ARG A 87 -11.06 4.68 -18.87
C ARG A 87 -9.84 3.77 -18.79
N GLY A 88 -8.89 3.92 -19.72
CA GLY A 88 -7.63 3.18 -19.71
C GLY A 88 -6.84 3.39 -18.42
N ASN A 89 -6.66 4.65 -18.00
CA ASN A 89 -5.95 4.98 -16.77
C ASN A 89 -6.65 4.42 -15.51
N THR A 90 -7.99 4.47 -15.48
CA THR A 90 -8.79 3.85 -14.41
C THR A 90 -8.57 2.33 -14.33
N ASN A 91 -8.55 1.64 -15.46
CA ASN A 91 -8.34 0.19 -15.51
C ASN A 91 -6.92 -0.18 -15.05
N VAL A 92 -5.90 0.52 -15.53
CA VAL A 92 -4.50 0.30 -15.11
C VAL A 92 -4.37 0.48 -13.59
N LYS A 93 -4.94 1.57 -13.05
CA LYS A 93 -4.93 1.81 -11.60
C LYS A 93 -5.63 0.69 -10.84
N ALA A 94 -6.81 0.26 -11.30
CA ALA A 94 -7.57 -0.81 -10.64
C ALA A 94 -6.80 -2.14 -10.60
N VAL A 95 -6.17 -2.54 -11.71
CA VAL A 95 -5.33 -3.74 -11.77
C VAL A 95 -4.15 -3.62 -10.80
N LEU A 96 -3.45 -2.48 -10.79
CA LEU A 96 -2.34 -2.25 -9.87
C LEU A 96 -2.80 -2.25 -8.40
N THR A 97 -3.98 -1.71 -8.08
CA THR A 97 -4.55 -1.77 -6.73
C THR A 97 -4.80 -3.22 -6.29
N ILE A 98 -5.33 -4.07 -7.17
CA ILE A 98 -5.56 -5.49 -6.87
C ILE A 98 -4.22 -6.22 -6.67
N VAL A 99 -3.23 -5.97 -7.52
CA VAL A 99 -1.88 -6.55 -7.39
C VAL A 99 -1.23 -6.13 -6.07
N ALA A 100 -1.31 -4.84 -5.71
CA ALA A 100 -0.80 -4.34 -4.44
C ALA A 100 -1.51 -5.00 -3.23
N ALA A 101 -2.83 -5.15 -3.30
CA ALA A 101 -3.63 -5.77 -2.24
C ALA A 101 -3.27 -7.26 -2.08
N GLY A 102 -3.15 -7.99 -3.18
CA GLY A 102 -2.71 -9.39 -3.18
C GLY A 102 -1.29 -9.56 -2.64
N THR A 103 -0.38 -8.65 -3.01
CA THR A 103 1.00 -8.63 -2.49
C THR A 103 1.02 -8.39 -0.98
N THR A 104 0.17 -7.47 -0.49
CA THR A 104 0.03 -7.18 0.95
C THR A 104 -0.51 -8.40 1.71
N LEU A 105 -1.55 -9.05 1.18
CA LEU A 105 -2.09 -10.28 1.78
C LEU A 105 -1.05 -11.40 1.81
N TYR A 106 -0.33 -11.62 0.71
CA TYR A 106 0.71 -12.64 0.65
C TYR A 106 1.85 -12.34 1.64
N SER A 107 2.26 -11.08 1.75
CA SER A 107 3.24 -10.64 2.76
C SER A 107 2.74 -10.90 4.19
N ALA A 108 1.46 -10.72 4.49
CA ALA A 108 0.92 -11.03 5.82
C ALA A 108 1.01 -12.53 6.12
N LEU A 109 0.73 -13.40 5.13
CA LEU A 109 0.85 -14.86 5.28
C LEU A 109 2.31 -15.30 5.46
N VAL A 110 3.25 -14.69 4.74
CA VAL A 110 4.70 -14.91 4.93
C VAL A 110 5.14 -14.44 6.32
N GLY A 111 4.74 -13.24 6.74
CA GLY A 111 5.03 -12.73 8.08
C GLY A 111 4.46 -13.59 9.20
N GLY A 112 3.27 -14.18 8.99
CA GLY A 112 2.68 -15.17 9.89
C GLY A 112 3.50 -16.46 10.00
N ARG A 113 4.12 -16.92 8.90
CA ARG A 113 5.07 -18.05 8.94
C ARG A 113 6.32 -17.68 9.73
N MET A 114 6.88 -16.49 9.52
CA MET A 114 8.02 -16.01 10.31
C MET A 114 7.69 -15.94 11.81
N ALA A 115 6.50 -15.45 12.16
CA ALA A 115 6.06 -15.32 13.56
C ALA A 115 5.98 -16.65 14.30
N LYS A 116 5.71 -17.77 13.61
CA LYS A 116 5.70 -19.12 14.20
C LYS A 116 7.08 -19.61 14.62
N HIS A 117 8.13 -19.05 14.03
CA HIS A 117 9.53 -19.37 14.27
C HIS A 117 10.26 -18.21 14.98
N ALA A 118 9.52 -17.41 15.76
CA ALA A 118 10.05 -16.22 16.43
C ALA A 118 11.00 -16.53 17.60
N ASP A 119 11.07 -17.78 18.04
CA ASP A 119 12.00 -18.30 19.04
C ASP A 119 13.39 -18.62 18.44
N GLU A 120 13.50 -18.71 17.11
CA GLU A 120 14.76 -18.90 16.42
C GLU A 120 15.64 -17.63 16.40
N ALA A 121 16.93 -17.79 16.09
CA ALA A 121 17.94 -16.73 16.18
C ALA A 121 18.43 -16.20 14.81
N PRO A 122 17.62 -15.44 14.05
CA PRO A 122 18.00 -14.96 12.73
C PRO A 122 19.03 -13.82 12.77
N LYS A 123 19.72 -13.61 11.64
CA LYS A 123 20.67 -12.52 11.47
C LYS A 123 19.99 -11.14 11.45
N GLY A 124 18.79 -11.05 10.91
CA GLY A 124 17.98 -9.83 10.86
C GLY A 124 16.49 -10.16 10.86
N THR A 125 15.66 -9.17 10.52
CA THR A 125 14.21 -9.39 10.35
C THR A 125 13.93 -10.16 9.07
N THR A 126 14.57 -9.78 7.96
CA THR A 126 14.43 -10.44 6.65
C THR A 126 15.69 -11.16 6.17
N GLU A 127 16.71 -11.21 7.04
CA GLU A 127 18.02 -11.78 6.78
C GLU A 127 18.16 -13.10 7.56
N PRO A 128 18.24 -14.24 6.87
CA PRO A 128 18.43 -15.53 7.54
C PRO A 128 19.78 -15.62 8.25
N GLY A 129 19.77 -16.31 9.40
CA GLY A 129 20.97 -16.79 10.07
C GLY A 129 21.47 -18.09 9.44
N ALA A 130 22.67 -18.54 9.82
CA ALA A 130 23.19 -19.83 9.36
C ALA A 130 22.53 -21.04 10.05
N ALA A 131 21.91 -20.82 11.22
CA ALA A 131 21.36 -21.87 12.08
C ALA A 131 19.83 -21.81 12.22
N VAL A 132 19.14 -21.00 11.39
CA VAL A 132 17.67 -20.97 11.35
C VAL A 132 17.14 -22.10 10.47
N SER A 133 15.90 -22.51 10.71
CA SER A 133 15.20 -23.51 9.89
C SER A 133 15.08 -23.07 8.43
N ASP A 134 14.99 -24.04 7.52
CA ASP A 134 14.78 -23.76 6.10
C ASP A 134 13.46 -23.03 5.85
N GLU A 135 12.43 -23.30 6.66
CA GLU A 135 11.14 -22.61 6.57
C GLU A 135 11.28 -21.12 6.94
N LEU A 136 11.92 -20.80 8.06
CA LEU A 136 12.17 -19.42 8.45
C LEU A 136 13.06 -18.72 7.41
N ALA A 137 14.13 -19.38 6.95
CA ALA A 137 15.03 -18.81 5.95
C ALA A 137 14.32 -18.49 4.63
N SER A 138 13.44 -19.37 4.17
CA SER A 138 12.63 -19.17 2.96
C SER A 138 11.63 -18.02 3.15
N ALA A 139 10.95 -17.97 4.29
CA ALA A 139 10.00 -16.91 4.60
C ALA A 139 10.69 -15.53 4.69
N GLN A 140 11.86 -15.45 5.32
CA GLN A 140 12.65 -14.22 5.40
C GLN A 140 13.09 -13.72 4.02
N LYS A 141 13.52 -14.62 3.12
CA LYS A 141 13.89 -14.27 1.74
C LYS A 141 12.70 -13.74 0.94
N GLN A 142 11.52 -14.36 1.08
CA GLN A 142 10.29 -13.86 0.47
C GLN A 142 9.93 -12.47 1.01
N GLN A 143 9.96 -12.31 2.34
CA GLN A 143 9.64 -11.06 3.00
C GLN A 143 10.62 -9.94 2.64
N LYS A 144 11.90 -10.27 2.39
CA LYS A 144 12.92 -9.32 1.94
C LYS A 144 12.55 -8.62 0.64
N VAL A 145 11.87 -9.33 -0.27
CA VAL A 145 11.36 -8.75 -1.52
C VAL A 145 10.04 -8.04 -1.27
N LEU A 146 9.10 -8.69 -0.58
CA LEU A 146 7.74 -8.18 -0.39
C LEU A 146 7.70 -6.86 0.39
N GLN A 147 8.58 -6.68 1.38
CA GLN A 147 8.65 -5.44 2.16
C GLN A 147 8.97 -4.21 1.29
N TRP A 148 9.59 -4.39 0.13
CA TRP A 148 9.88 -3.32 -0.82
C TRP A 148 8.90 -3.27 -2.00
N ALA A 149 8.35 -4.42 -2.40
CA ALA A 149 7.36 -4.47 -3.46
C ALA A 149 6.09 -3.68 -3.11
N ILE A 150 5.61 -3.78 -1.87
CA ILE A 150 4.39 -3.08 -1.42
C ILE A 150 4.54 -1.54 -1.47
N PRO A 151 5.57 -0.93 -0.85
CA PRO A 151 5.75 0.52 -0.93
C PRO A 151 6.02 1.00 -2.36
N ALA A 152 6.69 0.20 -3.20
CA ALA A 152 6.88 0.56 -4.61
C ALA A 152 5.56 0.58 -5.39
N LEU A 153 4.74 -0.47 -5.27
CA LEU A 153 3.43 -0.55 -5.93
C LEU A 153 2.49 0.57 -5.46
N THR A 154 2.45 0.82 -4.16
CA THR A 154 1.60 1.88 -3.60
C THR A 154 2.12 3.28 -3.92
N ALA A 155 3.43 3.50 -4.04
CA ALA A 155 3.99 4.75 -4.56
C ALA A 155 3.55 5.01 -6.02
N VAL A 156 3.57 3.99 -6.88
CA VAL A 156 3.04 4.10 -8.25
C VAL A 156 1.56 4.49 -8.22
N LEU A 157 0.76 3.88 -7.34
CA LEU A 157 -0.64 4.26 -7.17
C LEU A 157 -0.81 5.70 -6.71
N VAL A 158 0.06 6.22 -5.83
CA VAL A 158 0.05 7.64 -5.41
C VAL A 158 0.31 8.55 -6.62
N VAL A 159 1.30 8.22 -7.45
CA VAL A 159 1.60 8.98 -8.68
C VAL A 159 0.41 8.95 -9.65
N LEU A 160 -0.21 7.80 -9.86
CA LEU A 160 -1.40 7.68 -10.71
C LEU A 160 -2.60 8.45 -10.14
N ALA A 161 -2.77 8.48 -8.81
CA ALA A 161 -3.80 9.28 -8.16
C ALA A 161 -3.57 10.78 -8.39
N ALA A 162 -2.32 11.26 -8.26
CA ALA A 162 -1.97 12.65 -8.57
C ALA A 162 -2.23 13.00 -10.04
N GLN A 163 -1.79 12.15 -10.98
CA GLN A 163 -2.06 12.32 -12.40
C GLN A 163 -3.56 12.40 -12.70
N GLN A 164 -4.37 11.51 -12.11
CA GLN A 164 -5.83 11.55 -12.27
C GLN A 164 -6.46 12.80 -11.65
N GLY A 165 -5.87 13.33 -10.57
CA GLY A 165 -6.26 14.61 -9.99
C GLY A 165 -6.09 15.76 -10.98
N GLU A 166 -4.95 15.82 -11.66
CA GLU A 166 -4.68 16.84 -12.69
C GLU A 166 -5.61 16.70 -13.90
N GLN A 167 -5.86 15.47 -14.38
CA GLN A 167 -6.80 15.20 -15.48
C GLN A 167 -8.26 15.58 -15.18
N GLN A 168 -8.62 15.76 -13.90
CA GLN A 168 -9.97 16.15 -13.48
C GLN A 168 -10.15 17.65 -13.31
N ARG A 169 -9.08 18.45 -13.40
CA ARG A 169 -9.21 19.90 -13.42
C ARG A 169 -9.97 20.32 -14.67
N PRO A 170 -10.91 21.26 -14.59
CA PRO A 170 -11.45 21.90 -15.78
C PRO A 170 -10.29 22.43 -16.61
N VAL A 171 -10.27 22.14 -17.91
CA VAL A 171 -9.39 22.88 -18.82
C VAL A 171 -9.78 24.34 -18.64
N ALA A 172 -8.86 25.22 -18.23
CA ALA A 172 -9.13 26.65 -18.22
C ALA A 172 -9.61 27.00 -19.64
N GLY A 173 -10.92 27.22 -19.77
CA GLY A 173 -11.52 27.41 -21.06
C GLY A 173 -10.97 28.71 -21.62
N TRP A 174 -10.64 28.74 -22.91
CA TRP A 174 -10.35 30.01 -23.61
C TRP A 174 -11.44 31.07 -23.40
N ILE A 175 -12.64 30.66 -23.00
CA ILE A 175 -13.80 31.50 -22.70
C ILE A 175 -13.65 32.27 -21.37
N ASP A 176 -12.92 31.74 -20.38
CA ASP A 176 -12.71 32.43 -19.09
C ASP A 176 -11.78 33.65 -19.21
N ARG A 177 -11.11 33.85 -20.36
CA ARG A 177 -10.30 35.06 -20.64
C ARG A 177 -11.11 36.26 -21.10
N PHE A 178 -12.39 36.11 -21.41
CA PHE A 178 -13.21 37.17 -22.01
C PHE A 178 -14.42 37.59 -21.16
N THR A 179 -14.56 37.05 -19.94
CA THR A 179 -15.71 37.33 -19.05
C THR A 179 -15.30 37.82 -17.65
N SER A 180 -14.10 38.40 -17.50
CA SER A 180 -13.66 39.10 -16.28
C SER A 180 -13.60 40.59 -16.48
#